data_AF-A0A0P7FVR1-F1
#
_entry.id   AF-A0A0P7FVR1-F1
#
_cell.length_a   1.000
_cell.length_b   1.000
_cell.length_c   1.000
_cell.angle_alpha   90.00
_cell.angle_beta   90.00
_cell.angle_gamma   90.00
#
_symmetry.space_group_name_H-M   'P 1'
#
loop_
_entity.id
_entity.type
_entity.pdbx_description
1 polymer ?
#
loop_
_entity_poly.entity_id
_entity_poly.type
_entity_poly.pdbx_seq_one_letter_code
_entity_poly.pdbx_strand_id
1 'polypeptide(L)'
;MEFAVNVPVCAGSSEYSTLAFCEELEWAKQRDYAVAVEELGFDGLAVPDHIMAGAGPTTEGFSTLAGLAGATDDVYLYPKTFNDQLRHGPLLAKALAQLDHVSGGG
;
A
#
# COMPACT_ATOMS: atom_id res chain seq x y z
N MET A 1 -0.40 -13.07 11.22
CA MET A 1 0.04 -11.67 11.18
C MET A 1 0.19 -11.16 12.60
N GLU A 2 1.42 -11.18 13.08
CA GLU A 2 1.83 -10.69 14.39
C GLU A 2 2.38 -9.26 14.28
N PHE A 3 3.17 -8.99 13.24
CA PHE A 3 3.75 -7.68 12.97
C PHE A 3 3.40 -7.18 11.56
N ALA A 4 2.82 -5.98 11.49
CA ALA A 4 2.52 -5.32 10.22
C ALA A 4 2.81 -3.82 10.30
N VAL A 5 3.16 -3.23 9.16
CA VAL A 5 3.47 -1.80 9.07
C VAL A 5 2.79 -1.16 7.87
N ASN A 6 2.63 0.15 7.95
CA ASN A 6 2.06 0.92 6.85
C ASN A 6 3.17 1.31 5.87
N VAL A 7 2.93 1.10 4.59
CA VAL A 7 3.74 1.74 3.55
C VAL A 7 3.49 3.25 3.60
N PRO A 8 4.53 4.09 3.62
CA PRO A 8 4.37 5.53 3.46
C PRO A 8 3.81 5.86 2.08
N VAL A 9 2.61 6.46 2.03
CA VAL A 9 1.88 6.79 0.79
C VAL A 9 1.66 8.29 0.60
N CYS A 10 2.09 9.11 1.55
CA CYS A 10 1.84 10.54 1.53
C CYS A 10 3.08 11.34 1.97
N ALA A 11 3.23 12.53 1.40
CA ALA A 11 4.22 13.51 1.80
C ALA A 11 3.57 14.79 2.34
N GLY A 12 4.38 15.59 3.05
CA GLY A 12 3.93 16.83 3.70
C GLY A 12 3.17 16.61 5.00
N SER A 13 2.96 17.67 5.77
CA SER A 13 2.32 17.58 7.10
C SER A 13 0.82 17.28 7.03
N SER A 14 0.27 16.72 8.11
CA SER A 14 -1.17 16.53 8.32
C SER A 14 -1.52 16.69 9.79
N GLU A 15 -2.62 17.37 10.08
CA GLU A 15 -3.15 17.52 11.45
C GLU A 15 -4.08 16.36 11.85
N TYR A 16 -4.54 15.57 10.88
CA TYR A 16 -5.59 14.56 11.07
C TYR A 16 -5.13 13.12 10.82
N SER A 17 -3.85 12.92 10.54
CA SER A 17 -3.30 11.62 10.16
C SER A 17 -2.16 11.18 11.08
N THR A 18 -2.19 9.91 11.47
CA THR A 18 -1.10 9.22 12.18
C THR A 18 -0.24 8.36 11.24
N LEU A 19 -0.37 8.56 9.93
CA LEU A 19 0.42 7.83 8.94
C LEU A 19 1.90 8.24 8.98
N ALA A 20 2.77 7.32 8.54
CA ALA A 20 4.16 7.66 8.27
C ALA A 20 4.22 8.58 7.04
N PHE A 21 4.89 9.72 7.19
CA PHE A 21 5.10 10.70 6.13
C PHE A 21 6.53 10.66 5.62
N CYS A 22 6.68 10.82 4.32
CA CYS A 22 7.96 11.10 3.71
C CYS A 22 8.08 12.59 3.36
N GLU A 23 9.30 13.11 3.22
CA GLU A 23 9.52 14.45 2.65
C GLU A 23 9.16 14.46 1.16
N GLU A 24 9.48 13.38 0.45
CA GLU A 24 9.22 13.17 -0.97
C GLU A 24 8.71 11.73 -1.21
N LEU A 25 7.92 11.55 -2.27
CA LEU A 25 7.40 10.24 -2.67
C LEU A 25 8.06 9.78 -3.98
N GLU A 26 8.74 8.64 -3.89
CA GLU A 26 9.34 7.97 -5.04
C GLU A 26 9.01 6.48 -4.96
N TRP A 27 8.56 5.91 -6.08
CA TRP A 27 8.22 4.49 -6.17
C TRP A 27 9.37 3.58 -5.72
N ALA A 28 10.61 3.89 -6.15
CA ALA A 28 11.76 3.07 -5.79
C ALA A 28 11.94 2.97 -4.27
N LYS A 29 11.74 4.07 -3.53
CA LYS A 29 11.84 4.08 -2.07
C LYS A 29 10.70 3.28 -1.40
N GLN A 30 9.48 3.35 -1.95
CA GLN A 30 8.35 2.55 -1.45
C GLN A 30 8.57 1.05 -1.66
N ARG A 31 9.06 0.67 -2.84
CA ARG A 31 9.44 -0.70 -3.16
C ARG A 31 10.56 -1.20 -2.24
N ASP A 32 11.64 -0.44 -2.11
CA ASP A 32 12.80 -0.84 -1.30
C ASP A 32 12.43 -0.95 0.19
N TYR A 33 11.54 -0.07 0.67
CA TYR A 33 10.96 -0.17 2.02
C TYR A 33 10.18 -1.48 2.20
N ALA A 34 9.33 -1.84 1.24
CA ALA A 34 8.53 -3.07 1.32
C ALA A 34 9.40 -4.32 1.37
N VAL A 35 10.40 -4.41 0.48
CA VAL A 35 11.37 -5.51 0.46
C VAL A 35 12.13 -5.59 1.79
N ALA A 36 12.62 -4.46 2.30
CA ALA A 36 13.34 -4.45 3.57
C ALA A 36 12.45 -4.89 4.76
N VAL A 37 11.17 -4.51 4.76
CA VAL A 37 10.21 -4.93 5.80
C VAL A 37 9.97 -6.44 5.74
N GLU A 38 9.82 -7.01 4.54
CA GLU A 38 9.70 -8.45 4.34
C GLU A 38 10.97 -9.20 4.80
N GLU A 39 12.16 -8.74 4.40
CA GLU A 39 13.44 -9.33 4.81
C GLU A 39 13.65 -9.29 6.34
N LEU A 40 13.05 -8.32 7.02
CA LEU A 40 13.05 -8.21 8.49
C LEU A 40 12.07 -9.17 9.16
N GLY A 41 11.25 -9.90 8.40
CA GLY A 41 10.32 -10.91 8.89
C GLY A 41 8.97 -10.35 9.35
N PHE A 42 8.56 -9.17 8.87
CA PHE A 42 7.19 -8.71 9.11
C PHE A 42 6.19 -9.56 8.33
N ASP A 43 5.03 -9.80 8.93
CA ASP A 43 3.98 -10.60 8.32
C ASP A 43 3.12 -9.83 7.32
N GLY A 44 3.13 -8.49 7.37
CA GLY A 44 2.18 -7.70 6.60
C GLY A 44 2.60 -6.28 6.26
N LEU A 45 2.21 -5.85 5.06
CA LEU A 45 2.35 -4.49 4.57
C LEU A 45 0.97 -3.93 4.21
N ALA A 46 0.60 -2.88 4.94
CA ALA A 46 -0.67 -2.20 4.78
C ALA A 46 -0.49 -0.97 3.88
N VAL A 47 -1.26 -0.87 2.81
CA VAL A 47 -1.27 0.30 1.93
C VAL A 47 -2.53 1.13 2.18
N PRO A 48 -2.42 2.36 2.73
CA PRO A 48 -3.57 3.23 2.91
C PRO A 48 -4.11 3.74 1.56
N ASP A 49 -5.43 3.75 1.41
CA ASP A 49 -6.12 4.23 0.22
C ASP A 49 -6.75 5.59 0.50
N HIS A 50 -5.94 6.61 0.80
CA HIS A 50 -6.47 7.96 0.99
C HIS A 50 -6.44 8.73 -0.33
N ILE A 51 -7.52 9.44 -0.65
CA ILE A 51 -7.51 10.38 -1.78
C ILE A 51 -6.46 11.48 -1.53
N MET A 52 -6.43 11.99 -0.29
CA MET A 52 -5.45 12.96 0.21
C MET A 52 -5.22 12.68 1.70
N ALA A 53 -3.96 12.50 2.12
CA ALA A 53 -3.62 12.23 3.53
C ALA A 53 -2.71 13.30 4.17
N GLY A 54 -1.98 14.07 3.37
CA GLY A 54 -1.14 15.19 3.80
C GLY A 54 -1.27 16.40 2.88
N ALA A 55 -0.46 17.42 3.16
CA ALA A 55 -0.41 18.63 2.33
C ALA A 55 0.35 18.44 0.99
N GLY A 56 1.06 17.33 0.83
CA GLY A 56 1.81 16.99 -0.38
C GLY A 56 1.16 15.89 -1.23
N PRO A 57 1.92 15.30 -2.17
CA PRO A 57 1.44 14.21 -3.01
C PRO A 57 0.98 13.00 -2.17
N THR A 58 0.02 12.25 -2.68
CA THR A 58 -0.46 10.99 -2.12
C THR A 58 -0.54 9.95 -3.25
N THR A 59 -0.01 8.75 -3.05
CA THR A 59 -0.08 7.66 -4.03
C THR A 59 -1.44 6.97 -4.00
N GLU A 60 -1.90 6.42 -5.12
CA GLU A 60 -3.15 5.66 -5.19
C GLU A 60 -2.94 4.24 -4.64
N GLY A 61 -3.89 3.77 -3.80
CA GLY A 61 -3.68 2.57 -2.99
C GLY A 61 -3.55 1.26 -3.79
N PHE A 62 -4.41 1.01 -4.79
CA PHE A 62 -4.42 -0.27 -5.51
C PHE A 62 -3.26 -0.44 -6.47
N SER A 63 -2.91 0.62 -7.19
CA SER A 63 -1.74 0.65 -8.06
C SER A 63 -0.45 0.48 -7.26
N THR A 64 -0.39 1.08 -6.06
CA THR A 64 0.73 0.85 -5.13
C THR A 64 0.78 -0.62 -4.68
N LEU A 65 -0.34 -1.21 -4.24
CA LEU A 65 -0.41 -2.63 -3.88
C LEU A 65 0.01 -3.54 -5.04
N ALA A 66 -0.48 -3.30 -6.26
CA ALA A 66 -0.13 -4.08 -7.43
C ALA A 66 1.35 -3.98 -7.79
N GLY A 67 1.96 -2.80 -7.62
CA GLY A 67 3.40 -2.64 -7.77
C GLY A 67 4.19 -3.44 -6.73
N LEU A 68 3.74 -3.41 -5.47
CA LEU A 68 4.41 -4.12 -4.37
C LEU A 68 4.27 -5.62 -4.50
N ALA A 69 3.12 -6.12 -4.95
CA ALA A 69 2.89 -7.54 -5.23
C ALA A 69 3.86 -8.12 -6.26
N GLY A 70 4.39 -7.31 -7.17
CA GLY A 70 5.43 -7.73 -8.11
C GLY A 70 6.86 -7.58 -7.58
N ALA A 71 7.05 -7.09 -6.36
CA ALA A 71 8.34 -6.78 -5.77
C ALA A 71 8.63 -7.51 -4.45
N THR A 72 7.62 -8.17 -3.87
CA THR A 72 7.70 -8.96 -2.63
C THR A 72 7.14 -10.36 -2.88
N ASP A 73 7.53 -11.34 -2.07
CA ASP A 73 7.24 -12.76 -2.33
C ASP A 73 6.39 -13.44 -1.24
N ASP A 74 6.55 -13.06 0.04
CA ASP A 74 6.00 -13.77 1.21
C ASP A 74 5.16 -12.88 2.14
N VAL A 75 5.38 -11.56 2.16
CA VAL A 75 4.67 -10.62 3.04
C VAL A 75 3.22 -10.42 2.60
N TYR A 76 2.28 -10.48 3.55
CA TYR A 76 0.86 -10.33 3.22
C TYR A 76 0.51 -8.88 2.87
N LEU A 77 -0.01 -8.66 1.66
CA LEU A 77 -0.32 -7.32 1.15
C LEU A 77 -1.81 -7.01 1.31
N TYR A 78 -2.14 -5.86 1.89
CA TYR A 78 -3.54 -5.49 2.06
C TYR A 78 -3.82 -3.98 2.04
N PRO A 79 -5.01 -3.57 1.58
CA PRO A 79 -5.46 -2.20 1.76
C PRO A 79 -5.76 -1.95 3.25
N LYS A 80 -5.07 -0.98 3.88
CA LYS A 80 -5.34 -0.59 5.27
C LYS A 80 -6.70 0.08 5.42
N THR A 81 -7.00 0.92 4.46
CA THR A 81 -8.27 1.62 4.28
C THR A 81 -8.72 1.36 2.86
N PHE A 82 -10.02 1.38 2.64
CA PHE A 82 -10.57 1.06 1.34
C PHE A 82 -11.75 1.99 1.04
N ASN A 83 -11.63 2.82 0.00
CA ASN A 83 -12.74 3.65 -0.47
C ASN A 83 -13.64 2.85 -1.41
N ASP A 84 -14.48 1.99 -0.85
CA ASP A 84 -15.44 1.18 -1.61
C ASP A 84 -16.41 2.03 -2.44
N GLN A 85 -16.88 3.14 -1.87
CA GLN A 85 -17.83 4.07 -2.51
C GLN A 85 -17.29 4.74 -3.78
N LEU A 86 -15.97 4.77 -3.97
CA LEU A 86 -15.32 5.38 -5.13
C LEU A 86 -15.05 4.38 -6.25
N ARG A 87 -15.44 3.10 -6.09
CA ARG A 87 -15.10 2.03 -7.03
C ARG A 87 -16.32 1.32 -7.56
N HIS A 88 -16.27 0.98 -8.84
CA HIS A 88 -17.30 0.16 -9.48
C HIS A 88 -17.10 -1.31 -9.09
N GLY A 89 -18.05 -1.89 -8.33
CA GLY A 89 -17.92 -3.20 -7.69
C GLY A 89 -17.39 -4.33 -8.59
N PRO A 90 -18.01 -4.62 -9.75
CA PRO A 90 -17.50 -5.64 -10.67
C PRO A 90 -16.06 -5.40 -11.19
N LEU A 91 -15.68 -4.13 -11.40
CA LEU A 91 -14.34 -3.80 -11.89
C LEU A 91 -13.31 -3.96 -10.77
N LEU A 92 -13.67 -3.55 -9.55
CA LEU A 92 -12.88 -3.79 -8.35
C LEU A 92 -12.64 -5.29 -8.13
N ALA A 93 -13.68 -6.12 -8.22
CA ALA A 93 -13.54 -7.56 -8.04
C ALA A 93 -12.57 -8.16 -9.07
N LYS A 94 -12.63 -7.70 -10.33
CA LYS A 94 -11.70 -8.12 -11.38
C LYS A 94 -10.26 -7.67 -11.09
N ALA A 95 -10.07 -6.44 -10.60
CA ALA A 95 -8.76 -5.91 -10.23
C ALA A 95 -8.15 -6.66 -9.03
N LEU A 96 -8.95 -6.96 -8.00
CA LEU A 96 -8.53 -7.76 -6.84
C LEU A 96 -8.15 -9.19 -7.23
N ALA A 97 -8.92 -9.83 -8.10
CA ALA A 97 -8.56 -11.17 -8.60
C ALA A 97 -7.25 -11.16 -9.41
N GLN A 98 -6.97 -10.07 -10.13
CA GLN A 98 -5.68 -9.89 -10.80
C GLN A 98 -4.55 -9.67 -9.79
N LEU A 99 -4.78 -8.86 -8.77
CA LEU A 99 -3.80 -8.61 -7.71
C LEU A 99 -3.43 -9.90 -6.98
N ASP A 100 -4.42 -10.69 -6.56
CA ASP A 100 -4.25 -12.03 -5.96
C ASP A 100 -3.41 -12.96 -6.84
N HIS A 101 -3.65 -12.94 -8.16
CA HIS A 101 -2.85 -13.73 -9.09
C HIS A 101 -1.40 -13.24 -9.23
N VAL A 102 -1.17 -11.92 -9.15
CA VAL A 102 0.17 -11.32 -9.21
C VAL A 102 0.95 -11.59 -7.93
N SER A 103 0.30 -11.51 -6.76
CA SER A 103 0.93 -11.77 -5.45
C SER A 103 1.07 -13.26 -5.12
N GLY A 104 0.56 -14.17 -5.96
CA GLY A 104 0.58 -15.61 -5.67
C GLY A 104 -0.38 -16.03 -4.55
N GLY A 105 -1.36 -15.19 -4.21
CA GLY A 105 -2.32 -15.41 -3.12
C GLY A 105 -1.85 -14.93 -1.74
N GLY A 106 -0.71 -14.24 -1.69
CA GLY A 106 -0.26 -13.46 -0.52
C GLY A 106 -0.89 -12.07 -0.45
#